data_AF-L0KTB0-F1
#
_entry.id   AF-L0KTB0-F1
#
_cell.length_a   1.000
_cell.length_b   1.000
_cell.length_c   1.000
_cell.angle_alpha   90.00
_cell.angle_beta   90.00
_cell.angle_gamma   90.00
#
_symmetry.space_group_name_H-M   'P 1'
#
loop_
_entity.id
_entity.type
_entity.pdbx_description
1 polymer ?
#
loop_
_entity_poly.entity_id
_entity_poly.type
_entity_poly.pdbx_seq_one_letter_code
_entity_poly.pdbx_strand_id
1 'polypeptide(L)'
;MSISRREYKALLLEKTFVLSLLVQLFIASFSVFLVVGLTSFYDPMALQGMQMKESKIGVIGDSGGELFKLMEIRDLEPVQYADFGVAYNDFYDREIDAIINIPNETAEGNDLINLDIYLPRSELKATIVSLQLKKPLEKFEQSVRSVRTMRLDGYTPLDIQIIRGNRGSSSSKLEFIYVALLPLLMFTPAFISGGLVIDMITEEFERKTLELLLASPVSLLDVVGGKTLMVTAIAPVQSLAWMLLLGLNGIQINNFTEILLLVTMISLILVTAGSMIAVLCKERGTAQLFYSLVLILLFMSSYLYTNSPLNLVSRLALDSIRGLEAFIWTTGYMCFALLLLWLLTMVVKKEQMKV
;
A
#
# COMPACT_ATOMS: atom_id res chain seq x y z
N MET A 1 27.79 -26.82 8.92
CA MET A 1 27.15 -26.00 10.00
C MET A 1 28.06 -24.96 10.64
N SER A 2 29.35 -25.24 10.88
CA SER A 2 30.31 -24.25 11.45
C SER A 2 30.38 -22.94 10.64
N ILE A 3 30.46 -23.05 9.31
CA ILE A 3 30.60 -21.91 8.39
C ILE A 3 29.39 -20.97 8.47
N SER A 4 28.17 -21.49 8.36
CA SER A 4 26.93 -20.71 8.41
C SER A 4 26.79 -19.85 9.68
N ARG A 5 27.16 -20.38 10.85
CA ARG A 5 27.11 -19.60 12.11
C ARG A 5 28.13 -18.46 12.16
N ARG A 6 29.31 -18.66 11.56
CA ARG A 6 30.35 -17.63 11.49
C ARG A 6 29.91 -16.48 10.59
N GLU A 7 29.41 -16.81 9.39
CA GLU A 7 28.90 -15.83 8.44
C GLU A 7 27.73 -15.02 9.03
N TYR A 8 26.84 -15.65 9.81
CA TYR A 8 25.69 -14.96 10.39
C TYR A 8 26.09 -13.86 11.37
N LYS A 9 27.09 -14.14 12.21
CA LYS A 9 27.63 -13.13 13.12
C LYS A 9 28.35 -12.01 12.38
N ALA A 10 29.02 -12.32 11.27
CA ALA A 10 29.70 -11.31 10.45
C ALA A 10 28.69 -10.33 9.82
N LEU A 11 27.59 -10.83 9.26
CA LEU A 11 26.54 -9.99 8.66
C LEU A 11 25.86 -9.07 9.68
N LEU A 12 25.59 -9.54 10.90
CA LEU A 12 24.99 -8.70 11.95
C LEU A 12 25.91 -7.56 12.41
N LEU A 13 27.21 -7.68 12.20
CA LEU A 13 28.18 -6.64 12.54
C LEU A 13 28.42 -5.67 11.38
N GLU A 14 27.92 -5.97 10.18
CA GLU A 14 28.10 -5.15 9.00
C GLU A 14 27.16 -3.93 9.05
N LYS A 15 27.74 -2.74 9.22
CA LYS A 15 27.00 -1.49 9.40
C LYS A 15 26.01 -1.21 8.26
N THR A 16 26.41 -1.50 7.02
CA THR A 16 25.57 -1.28 5.83
C THR A 16 24.33 -2.17 5.84
N PHE A 17 24.50 -3.45 6.20
CA PHE A 17 23.39 -4.40 6.29
C PHE A 17 22.41 -3.99 7.39
N VAL A 18 22.93 -3.67 8.59
CA VAL A 18 22.13 -3.20 9.73
C VAL A 18 21.42 -1.88 9.41
N LEU A 19 22.08 -0.94 8.74
CA LEU A 19 21.47 0.31 8.31
C LEU A 19 20.32 0.08 7.33
N SER A 20 20.50 -0.83 6.35
CA SER A 20 19.43 -1.14 5.40
C SER A 20 18.21 -1.76 6.08
N LEU A 21 18.43 -2.63 7.08
CA LEU A 21 17.36 -3.20 7.91
C LEU A 21 16.64 -2.12 8.72
N LEU A 22 17.38 -1.16 9.29
CA LEU A 22 16.81 -0.06 10.06
C LEU A 22 15.97 0.87 9.17
N VAL A 23 16.47 1.21 7.97
CA VAL A 23 15.72 2.02 7.00
C VAL A 23 14.44 1.30 6.56
N GLN A 24 14.49 -0.01 6.32
CA GLN A 24 13.29 -0.80 6.02
C GLN A 24 12.28 -0.79 7.18
N LEU A 25 12.75 -0.90 8.42
CA LEU A 25 11.91 -0.82 9.62
C LEU A 25 11.23 0.54 9.74
N PHE A 26 11.98 1.61 9.45
CA PHE A 26 11.46 2.96 9.40
C PHE A 26 10.37 3.10 8.33
N ILE A 27 10.60 2.62 7.10
CA ILE A 27 9.61 2.69 6.01
C ILE A 27 8.34 1.91 6.39
N ALA A 28 8.48 0.71 6.93
CA ALA A 28 7.34 -0.10 7.36
C ALA A 28 6.51 0.59 8.44
N SER A 29 7.16 1.15 9.47
CA SER A 29 6.49 1.88 10.55
C SER A 29 5.88 3.21 10.07
N PHE A 30 6.54 3.89 9.12
CA PHE A 30 6.11 5.18 8.62
C PHE A 30 5.04 5.06 7.53
N SER A 31 4.82 3.88 6.96
CA SER A 31 3.85 3.69 5.89
C SER A 31 2.42 4.01 6.30
N VAL A 32 2.00 3.69 7.53
CA VAL A 32 0.65 4.03 7.99
C VAL A 32 0.50 5.54 8.10
N PHE A 33 1.53 6.24 8.56
CA PHE A 33 1.57 7.69 8.61
C PHE A 33 1.50 8.31 7.21
N LEU A 34 2.28 7.81 6.24
CA LEU A 34 2.23 8.27 4.86
C LEU A 34 0.86 8.06 4.22
N VAL A 35 0.24 6.90 4.43
CA VAL A 35 -1.06 6.60 3.84
C VAL A 35 -2.14 7.47 4.46
N VAL A 36 -2.17 7.62 5.78
CA VAL A 36 -3.12 8.52 6.46
C VAL A 36 -2.88 9.98 6.06
N GLY A 37 -1.61 10.41 5.96
CA GLY A 37 -1.25 11.74 5.50
C GLY A 37 -1.66 12.00 4.06
N LEU A 38 -1.33 11.11 3.12
CA LEU A 38 -1.69 11.27 1.71
C LEU A 38 -3.20 11.13 1.49
N THR A 39 -3.87 10.16 2.10
CA THR A 39 -5.35 10.03 2.02
C THR A 39 -6.06 11.22 2.65
N SER A 40 -5.51 11.83 3.71
CA SER A 40 -5.98 13.12 4.24
C SER A 40 -5.87 14.25 3.21
N PHE A 41 -4.89 14.23 2.31
CA PHE A 41 -4.76 15.22 1.25
C PHE A 41 -5.66 14.94 0.04
N TYR A 42 -5.90 13.67 -0.30
CA TYR A 42 -6.61 13.28 -1.53
C TYR A 42 -8.10 12.91 -1.34
N ASP A 43 -8.50 12.47 -0.15
CA ASP A 43 -9.89 12.14 0.16
C ASP A 43 -10.33 12.81 1.47
N PRO A 44 -10.81 14.07 1.41
CA PRO A 44 -11.35 14.75 2.59
C PRO A 44 -12.58 14.04 3.20
N MET A 45 -13.20 13.07 2.52
CA MET A 45 -14.25 12.21 3.11
C MET A 45 -13.69 11.22 4.13
N ALA A 46 -12.43 10.80 4.00
CA ALA A 46 -11.75 9.95 4.98
C ALA A 46 -11.48 10.68 6.31
N LEU A 47 -11.56 12.02 6.30
CA LEU A 47 -11.36 12.88 7.46
C LEU A 47 -12.65 13.22 8.23
N GLN A 48 -13.84 12.77 7.80
CA GLN A 48 -15.12 13.04 8.48
C GLN A 48 -15.16 12.57 9.96
N GLY A 49 -14.23 11.71 10.40
CA GLY A 49 -14.12 11.25 11.78
C GLY A 49 -13.12 12.02 12.66
N MET A 50 -12.33 12.94 12.10
CA MET A 50 -11.53 13.90 12.86
C MET A 50 -12.29 15.22 12.88
N GLN A 51 -12.37 15.87 14.05
CA GLN A 51 -13.06 17.15 14.24
C GLN A 51 -12.59 18.18 13.20
N MET A 52 -13.30 18.27 12.08
CA MET A 52 -13.11 19.32 11.10
C MET A 52 -13.59 20.62 11.73
N LYS A 53 -12.83 21.69 11.54
CA LYS A 53 -13.27 23.03 11.95
C LYS A 53 -14.61 23.32 11.25
N GLU A 54 -15.59 23.80 12.01
CA GLU A 54 -16.88 24.25 11.48
C GLU A 54 -16.63 25.32 10.42
N SER A 55 -17.26 25.16 9.25
CA SER A 55 -17.13 26.14 8.17
C SER A 55 -18.16 27.24 8.33
N LYS A 56 -17.70 28.48 8.19
CA LYS A 56 -18.56 29.67 8.25
C LYS A 56 -19.21 29.91 6.89
N ILE A 57 -20.54 29.96 6.86
CA ILE A 57 -21.29 30.08 5.61
C ILE A 57 -22.08 31.38 5.63
N GLY A 58 -21.79 32.29 4.70
CA GLY A 58 -22.59 33.50 4.51
C GLY A 58 -23.91 33.17 3.81
N VAL A 59 -25.03 33.50 4.43
CA VAL A 59 -26.38 33.23 3.91
C VAL A 59 -27.06 34.54 3.55
N ILE A 60 -27.52 34.64 2.30
CA ILE A 60 -28.24 35.81 1.78
C ILE A 60 -29.67 35.39 1.43
N GLY A 61 -30.65 36.22 1.75
CA GLY A 61 -32.06 36.06 1.38
C GLY A 61 -32.91 35.21 2.34
N ASP A 62 -32.37 34.14 2.92
CA ASP A 62 -33.11 33.30 3.88
C ASP A 62 -32.93 33.77 5.33
N SER A 63 -33.72 34.75 5.74
CA SER A 63 -33.65 35.32 7.10
C SER A 63 -34.22 34.34 8.15
N GLY A 64 -33.41 33.35 8.55
CA GLY A 64 -33.76 32.37 9.59
C GLY A 64 -34.75 31.29 9.16
N GLY A 65 -34.84 31.00 7.86
CA GLY A 65 -35.69 29.93 7.35
C GLY A 65 -35.13 28.53 7.59
N GLU A 66 -35.72 27.57 6.90
CA GLU A 66 -35.52 26.14 7.15
C GLU A 66 -34.08 25.71 6.84
N LEU A 67 -33.50 26.18 5.74
CA LEU A 67 -32.14 25.83 5.34
C LEU A 67 -31.12 26.40 6.33
N PHE A 68 -31.32 27.64 6.80
CA PHE A 68 -30.49 28.25 7.85
C PHE A 68 -30.41 27.38 9.12
N LYS A 69 -31.57 26.91 9.62
CA LYS A 69 -31.63 26.03 10.80
C LYS A 69 -31.01 24.66 10.56
N LEU A 70 -31.18 24.10 9.36
CA LEU A 70 -30.58 22.81 9.01
C LEU A 70 -29.05 22.85 8.96
N MET A 71 -28.47 24.00 8.65
CA MET A 71 -27.02 24.22 8.71
C MET A 71 -26.53 24.29 10.16
N GLU A 72 -27.21 25.05 11.02
CA GLU A 72 -26.86 25.19 12.45
C GLU A 72 -26.86 23.84 13.20
N ILE A 73 -27.75 22.92 12.86
CA ILE A 73 -27.85 21.57 13.48
C ILE A 73 -26.69 20.63 13.06
N ARG A 74 -25.91 20.98 12.03
CA ARG A 74 -24.99 20.08 11.33
C ARG A 74 -23.53 20.54 11.36
N ASP A 75 -23.13 21.25 12.41
CA ASP A 75 -21.76 21.72 12.64
C ASP A 75 -21.26 22.69 11.54
N LEU A 76 -22.18 23.51 11.02
CA LEU A 76 -21.88 24.68 10.18
C LEU A 76 -22.18 25.94 11.00
N GLU A 77 -21.43 27.01 10.75
CA GLU A 77 -21.67 28.34 11.35
C GLU A 77 -22.33 29.26 10.31
N PRO A 78 -23.66 29.26 10.15
CA PRO A 78 -24.32 30.15 9.20
C PRO A 78 -24.32 31.60 9.74
N VAL A 79 -23.90 32.54 8.90
CA VAL A 79 -23.87 33.98 9.18
C VAL A 79 -24.80 34.68 8.19
N GLN A 80 -25.75 35.45 8.69
CA GLN A 80 -26.73 36.12 7.84
C GLN A 80 -26.15 37.43 7.27
N TYR A 81 -26.35 37.63 5.98
CA TYR A 81 -25.98 38.85 5.26
C TYR A 81 -27.20 39.46 4.56
N ALA A 82 -27.29 40.79 4.62
CA ALA A 82 -28.35 41.53 3.95
C ALA A 82 -28.09 41.74 2.45
N ASP A 83 -26.81 41.78 2.05
CA ASP A 83 -26.38 42.08 0.69
C ASP A 83 -25.19 41.21 0.27
N PHE A 84 -25.14 40.89 -1.02
CA PHE A 84 -24.07 40.08 -1.60
C PHE A 84 -22.71 40.76 -1.53
N GLY A 85 -22.65 42.09 -1.67
CA GLY A 85 -21.40 42.83 -1.64
C GLY A 85 -20.68 42.72 -0.28
N VAL A 86 -21.43 42.75 0.83
CA VAL A 86 -20.87 42.58 2.18
C VAL A 86 -20.38 41.16 2.37
N ALA A 87 -21.19 40.16 2.01
CA ALA A 87 -20.78 38.76 2.08
C ALA A 87 -19.55 38.48 1.19
N TYR A 88 -19.47 39.12 0.03
CA TYR A 88 -18.35 38.96 -0.89
C TYR A 88 -17.04 39.49 -0.31
N ASN A 89 -17.07 40.65 0.38
CA ASN A 89 -15.89 41.18 1.04
C ASN A 89 -15.41 40.26 2.16
N ASP A 90 -16.31 39.80 3.03
CA ASP A 90 -15.96 38.88 4.13
C ASP A 90 -15.46 37.53 3.60
N PHE A 91 -16.00 37.07 2.46
CA PHE A 91 -15.52 35.87 1.77
C PHE A 91 -14.13 36.07 1.16
N TYR A 92 -13.86 37.26 0.60
CA TYR A 92 -12.56 37.62 0.05
C TYR A 92 -11.49 37.73 1.17
N ASP A 93 -11.87 38.34 2.29
CA ASP A 93 -11.04 38.53 3.49
C ASP A 93 -10.89 37.24 4.32
N ARG A 94 -11.55 36.15 3.90
CA ARG A 94 -11.51 34.80 4.51
C ARG A 94 -12.12 34.73 5.90
N GLU A 95 -13.05 35.63 6.20
CA GLU A 95 -13.85 35.59 7.42
C GLU A 95 -14.97 34.55 7.33
N ILE A 96 -15.45 34.27 6.11
CA ILE A 96 -16.37 33.18 5.78
C ILE A 96 -15.80 32.26 4.69
N ASP A 97 -16.21 30.99 4.69
CA ASP A 97 -15.67 29.93 3.82
C ASP A 97 -16.50 29.68 2.55
N ALA A 98 -17.78 30.09 2.51
CA ALA A 98 -18.63 30.10 1.31
C ALA A 98 -19.80 31.08 1.44
N ILE A 99 -20.45 31.38 0.31
CA ILE A 99 -21.68 32.18 0.26
C ILE A 99 -22.79 31.33 -0.37
N ILE A 100 -23.98 31.36 0.23
CA ILE A 100 -25.20 30.79 -0.33
C ILE A 100 -26.20 31.91 -0.53
N ASN A 101 -26.62 32.10 -1.77
CA ASN A 101 -27.71 32.99 -2.12
C ASN A 101 -28.99 32.18 -2.25
N ILE A 102 -29.94 32.43 -1.34
CA ILE A 102 -31.23 31.75 -1.29
C ILE A 102 -32.27 32.74 -1.83
N PRO A 103 -32.98 32.42 -2.93
CA PRO A 103 -34.01 33.29 -3.45
C PRO A 103 -35.18 33.36 -2.46
N ASN A 104 -35.99 34.42 -2.53
CA ASN A 104 -37.18 34.61 -1.67
C ASN A 104 -38.35 33.65 -2.03
N GLU A 105 -38.06 32.50 -2.63
CA GLU A 105 -39.04 31.48 -2.98
C GLU A 105 -39.30 30.60 -1.77
N THR A 106 -40.57 30.43 -1.43
CA THR A 106 -40.96 29.59 -0.30
C THR A 106 -41.10 28.12 -0.71
N ALA A 107 -41.01 27.21 0.27
CA ALA A 107 -41.28 25.78 0.05
C ALA A 107 -42.68 25.55 -0.58
N GLU A 108 -43.63 26.43 -0.26
CA GLU A 108 -44.99 26.44 -0.80
C GLU A 108 -45.11 27.11 -2.18
N GLY A 109 -44.06 27.71 -2.73
CA GLY A 109 -44.06 28.24 -4.09
C GLY A 109 -44.29 27.15 -5.15
N ASN A 110 -44.66 27.57 -6.36
CA ASN A 110 -44.74 26.67 -7.53
C ASN A 110 -43.46 26.68 -8.37
N ASP A 111 -42.61 27.70 -8.20
CA ASP A 111 -41.40 27.88 -8.99
C ASP A 111 -40.22 27.06 -8.46
N LEU A 112 -39.22 26.85 -9.31
CA LEU A 112 -37.98 26.15 -8.96
C LEU A 112 -37.16 27.01 -7.98
N ILE A 113 -36.75 26.43 -6.85
CA ILE A 113 -35.85 27.08 -5.90
C ILE A 113 -34.42 26.87 -6.39
N ASN A 114 -33.86 27.86 -7.08
CA ASN A 114 -32.47 27.84 -7.53
C ASN A 114 -31.57 28.44 -6.47
N LEU A 115 -30.64 27.64 -5.93
CA LEU A 115 -29.66 28.08 -4.93
C LEU A 115 -28.31 28.31 -5.61
N ASP A 116 -27.77 29.52 -5.47
CA ASP A 116 -26.42 29.81 -5.95
C ASP A 116 -25.42 29.68 -4.81
N ILE A 117 -24.42 28.81 -4.98
CA ILE A 117 -23.37 28.56 -3.98
C ILE A 117 -22.04 29.01 -4.55
N TYR A 118 -21.42 29.97 -3.87
CA TYR A 118 -20.10 30.49 -4.21
C TYR A 118 -19.05 29.84 -3.31
N LEU A 119 -18.16 29.08 -3.94
CA LEU A 119 -17.11 28.32 -3.28
C LEU A 119 -15.74 28.95 -3.52
N PRO A 120 -14.77 28.73 -2.62
CA PRO A 120 -13.42 29.25 -2.78
C PRO A 120 -12.74 28.62 -4.00
N ARG A 121 -11.79 29.34 -4.62
CA ARG A 121 -11.01 28.80 -5.75
C ARG A 121 -10.11 27.61 -5.38
N SER A 122 -9.84 27.42 -4.08
CA SER A 122 -9.07 26.27 -3.60
C SER A 122 -9.90 25.00 -3.67
N GLU A 123 -9.46 24.03 -4.47
CA GLU A 123 -10.15 22.74 -4.67
C GLU A 123 -10.42 22.01 -3.35
N LEU A 124 -9.47 22.02 -2.42
CA LEU A 124 -9.61 21.36 -1.11
C LEU A 124 -10.70 22.01 -0.26
N LYS A 125 -10.66 23.34 -0.09
CA LYS A 125 -11.68 24.07 0.69
C LYS A 125 -13.06 23.95 0.04
N ALA A 126 -13.15 24.12 -1.28
CA ALA A 126 -14.41 23.99 -2.01
C ALA A 126 -15.04 22.62 -1.82
N THR A 127 -14.21 21.56 -1.85
CA THR A 127 -14.66 20.19 -1.60
C THR A 127 -15.17 20.01 -0.17
N ILE A 128 -14.43 20.47 0.84
CA ILE A 128 -14.83 20.36 2.26
C ILE A 128 -16.18 21.05 2.48
N VAL A 129 -16.32 22.30 2.03
CA VAL A 129 -17.56 23.06 2.22
C VAL A 129 -18.73 22.42 1.45
N SER A 130 -18.52 21.95 0.22
CA SER A 130 -19.54 21.23 -0.56
C SER A 130 -20.02 19.96 0.15
N LEU A 131 -19.10 19.21 0.77
CA LEU A 131 -19.42 18.00 1.50
C LEU A 131 -20.22 18.28 2.78
N GLN A 132 -19.90 19.35 3.49
CA GLN A 132 -20.67 19.77 4.67
C GLN A 132 -22.06 20.28 4.28
N LEU A 133 -22.18 21.05 3.19
CA LEU A 133 -23.46 21.58 2.69
C LEU A 133 -24.37 20.52 2.08
N LYS A 134 -23.83 19.42 1.57
CA LYS A 134 -24.60 18.37 0.90
C LYS A 134 -25.76 17.84 1.76
N LYS A 135 -25.53 17.51 3.03
CA LYS A 135 -26.57 16.93 3.89
C LYS A 135 -27.68 17.93 4.25
N PRO A 136 -27.39 19.18 4.66
CA PRO A 136 -28.41 20.23 4.80
C PRO A 136 -29.23 20.44 3.53
N LEU A 137 -28.57 20.51 2.36
CA LEU A 137 -29.25 20.69 1.07
C LEU A 137 -30.15 19.51 0.70
N GLU A 138 -29.68 18.27 0.89
CA GLU A 138 -30.48 17.06 0.67
C GLU A 138 -31.72 17.04 1.58
N LYS A 139 -31.58 17.46 2.85
CA LYS A 139 -32.72 17.55 3.77
C LYS A 139 -33.71 18.64 3.39
N PHE A 140 -33.21 19.81 2.99
CA PHE A 140 -34.04 20.92 2.55
C PHE A 140 -34.82 20.55 1.28
N GLU A 141 -34.16 19.93 0.30
CA GLU A 141 -34.79 19.41 -0.91
C GLU A 141 -35.87 18.37 -0.60
N GLN A 142 -35.61 17.44 0.31
CA GLN A 142 -36.61 16.46 0.77
C GLN A 142 -37.81 17.12 1.43
N SER A 143 -37.58 18.14 2.27
CA SER A 143 -38.66 18.90 2.92
C SER A 143 -39.54 19.60 1.89
N VAL A 144 -38.94 20.38 0.98
CA VAL A 144 -39.67 21.06 -0.11
C VAL A 144 -40.42 20.06 -0.99
N ARG A 145 -39.78 18.94 -1.34
CA ARG A 145 -40.41 17.87 -2.14
C ARG A 145 -41.61 17.28 -1.40
N SER A 146 -41.53 17.08 -0.09
CA SER A 146 -42.63 16.51 0.70
C SER A 146 -43.87 17.43 0.67
N VAL A 147 -43.67 18.74 0.84
CA VAL A 147 -44.74 19.76 0.79
C VAL A 147 -45.38 19.81 -0.60
N ARG A 148 -44.56 19.80 -1.66
CA ARG A 148 -45.06 19.88 -3.04
C ARG A 148 -45.70 18.59 -3.55
N THR A 149 -45.27 17.43 -3.05
CA THR A 149 -45.84 16.12 -3.41
C THR A 149 -47.27 15.96 -2.91
N MET A 150 -47.64 16.62 -1.79
CA MET A 150 -49.04 16.66 -1.32
C MET A 150 -50.02 17.28 -2.33
N ARG A 151 -49.52 18.00 -3.36
CA ARG A 151 -50.34 18.59 -4.43
C ARG A 151 -50.66 17.63 -5.56
N LEU A 152 -50.01 16.47 -5.60
CA LEU A 152 -50.13 15.48 -6.67
C LEU A 152 -50.91 14.28 -6.15
N ASP A 153 -52.23 14.31 -6.33
CA ASP A 153 -53.11 13.19 -5.96
C ASP A 153 -52.69 11.89 -6.67
N GLY A 154 -52.43 10.85 -5.88
CA GLY A 154 -52.05 9.52 -6.40
C GLY A 154 -50.59 9.35 -6.80
N TYR A 155 -49.73 10.36 -6.60
CA TYR A 155 -48.30 10.23 -6.84
C TYR A 155 -47.58 9.68 -5.60
N THR A 156 -46.92 8.53 -5.74
CA THR A 156 -45.98 8.02 -4.73
C THR A 156 -44.57 8.09 -5.30
N PRO A 157 -43.61 8.74 -4.63
CA PRO A 157 -42.22 8.74 -5.07
C PRO A 157 -41.72 7.30 -5.20
N LEU A 158 -41.09 6.98 -6.33
CA LEU A 158 -40.46 5.67 -6.51
C LEU A 158 -39.26 5.59 -5.55
N ASP A 159 -39.36 4.74 -4.52
CA ASP A 159 -38.23 4.43 -3.65
C ASP A 159 -37.27 3.48 -4.40
N ILE A 160 -36.34 4.07 -5.13
CA ILE A 160 -35.26 3.30 -5.75
C ILE A 160 -34.28 2.98 -4.64
N GLN A 161 -34.38 1.76 -4.10
CA GLN A 161 -33.35 1.18 -3.26
C GLN A 161 -32.10 0.93 -4.12
N ILE A 162 -31.33 1.99 -4.33
CA ILE A 162 -29.97 1.84 -4.82
C ILE A 162 -29.25 1.12 -3.70
N ILE A 163 -28.97 -0.18 -3.90
CA ILE A 163 -28.01 -0.93 -3.09
C ILE A 163 -26.66 -0.25 -3.32
N ARG A 164 -26.42 0.85 -2.59
CA ARG A 164 -25.09 1.44 -2.46
C ARG A 164 -24.31 0.44 -1.64
N GLY A 165 -23.71 -0.53 -2.34
CA GLY A 165 -22.67 -1.35 -1.77
C GLY A 165 -21.70 -0.41 -1.07
N ASN A 166 -21.42 -0.69 0.20
CA ASN A 166 -20.68 0.13 1.15
C ASN A 166 -19.27 0.47 0.61
N ARG A 167 -19.17 1.37 -0.37
CA ARG A 167 -17.92 1.92 -0.90
C ARG A 167 -17.56 3.15 -0.09
N GLY A 168 -17.44 2.99 1.23
CA GLY A 168 -16.79 4.01 2.05
C GLY A 168 -15.30 3.96 1.76
N SER A 169 -14.74 5.00 1.12
CA SER A 169 -13.37 5.59 1.23
C SER A 169 -12.13 4.70 1.50
N SER A 170 -12.26 3.37 1.45
CA SER A 170 -11.29 2.39 1.95
C SER A 170 -10.53 1.72 0.81
N SER A 171 -11.02 1.84 -0.44
CA SER A 171 -10.43 1.17 -1.62
C SER A 171 -8.98 1.62 -1.82
N SER A 172 -8.71 2.92 -1.81
CA SER A 172 -7.36 3.44 -2.06
C SER A 172 -6.37 3.07 -0.96
N LYS A 173 -6.79 3.10 0.31
CA LYS A 173 -5.96 2.67 1.45
C LYS A 173 -5.65 1.18 1.40
N LEU A 174 -6.64 0.34 1.10
CA LEU A 174 -6.47 -1.11 0.90
C LEU A 174 -5.55 -1.41 -0.29
N GLU A 175 -5.79 -0.76 -1.43
CA GLU A 175 -4.99 -0.93 -2.64
C GLU A 175 -3.53 -0.58 -2.39
N PHE A 176 -3.23 0.57 -1.77
CA PHE A 176 -1.85 0.93 -1.48
C PHE A 176 -1.17 -0.06 -0.52
N ILE A 177 -1.82 -0.41 0.60
CA ILE A 177 -1.21 -1.27 1.61
C ILE A 177 -0.98 -2.67 1.06
N TYR A 178 -2.00 -3.28 0.46
CA TYR A 178 -1.94 -4.69 0.10
C TYR A 178 -1.41 -4.94 -1.31
N VAL A 179 -1.56 -4.01 -2.26
CA VAL A 179 -1.06 -4.20 -3.65
C VAL A 179 0.34 -3.64 -3.83
N ALA A 180 0.68 -2.51 -3.21
CA ALA A 180 1.98 -1.88 -3.39
C ALA A 180 2.95 -2.19 -2.23
N LEU A 181 2.60 -1.78 -1.01
CA LEU A 181 3.51 -1.82 0.14
C LEU A 181 3.86 -3.24 0.56
N LEU A 182 2.84 -4.07 0.84
CA LEU A 182 3.02 -5.38 1.44
C LEU A 182 3.91 -6.29 0.57
N PRO A 183 3.66 -6.48 -0.74
CA PRO A 183 4.50 -7.36 -1.57
C PRO A 183 5.93 -6.86 -1.69
N LEU A 184 6.11 -5.55 -1.89
CA LEU A 184 7.43 -4.95 -2.00
C LEU A 184 8.22 -5.17 -0.70
N LEU A 185 7.61 -4.90 0.45
CA LEU A 185 8.25 -5.08 1.75
C LEU A 185 8.57 -6.55 2.04
N MET A 186 7.68 -7.49 1.69
CA MET A 186 7.88 -8.92 1.93
C MET A 186 9.00 -9.52 1.08
N PHE A 187 9.21 -9.05 -0.15
CA PHE A 187 10.23 -9.60 -1.06
C PHE A 187 11.53 -8.81 -1.13
N THR A 188 11.58 -7.58 -0.59
CA THR A 188 12.84 -6.82 -0.52
C THR A 188 13.97 -7.60 0.18
N PRO A 189 13.72 -8.30 1.31
CA PRO A 189 14.71 -9.20 1.91
C PRO A 189 15.25 -10.25 0.95
N ALA A 190 14.39 -10.85 0.13
CA ALA A 190 14.77 -11.86 -0.84
C ALA A 190 15.61 -11.28 -2.00
N PHE A 191 15.28 -10.07 -2.47
CA PHE A 191 16.05 -9.35 -3.50
C PHE A 191 17.46 -9.00 -3.02
N ILE A 192 17.57 -8.47 -1.79
CA ILE A 192 18.87 -8.15 -1.19
C ILE A 192 19.68 -9.42 -0.94
N SER A 193 19.03 -10.49 -0.46
CA SER A 193 19.68 -11.78 -0.22
C SER A 193 20.33 -12.36 -1.47
N GLY A 194 19.70 -12.23 -2.64
CA GLY A 194 20.31 -12.69 -3.89
C GLY A 194 21.54 -11.87 -4.33
N GLY A 195 21.58 -10.57 -4.05
CA GLY A 195 22.79 -9.76 -4.25
C GLY A 195 23.89 -10.10 -3.25
N LEU A 196 23.51 -10.32 -1.99
CA LEU A 196 24.43 -10.64 -0.90
C LEU A 196 25.14 -11.98 -1.11
N VAL A 197 24.43 -13.01 -1.59
CA VAL A 197 25.07 -14.31 -1.87
C VAL A 197 26.07 -14.22 -3.01
N ILE A 198 25.84 -13.32 -3.99
CA ILE A 198 26.79 -13.08 -5.07
C ILE A 198 28.07 -12.51 -4.50
N ASP A 199 27.97 -11.42 -3.72
CA ASP A 199 29.11 -10.79 -3.09
C ASP A 199 29.90 -11.79 -2.22
N MET A 200 29.21 -12.56 -1.39
CA MET A 200 29.84 -13.56 -0.52
C MET A 200 30.53 -14.71 -1.28
N ILE A 201 30.10 -15.04 -2.50
CA ILE A 201 30.69 -16.10 -3.32
C ILE A 201 31.83 -15.52 -4.17
N THR A 202 31.61 -14.39 -4.86
CA THR A 202 32.63 -13.76 -5.71
C THR A 202 33.80 -13.24 -4.90
N GLU A 203 33.58 -12.75 -3.68
CA GLU A 203 34.66 -12.34 -2.78
C GLU A 203 35.64 -13.50 -2.46
N GLU A 204 35.13 -14.73 -2.33
CA GLU A 204 35.98 -15.91 -2.10
C GLU A 204 36.82 -16.28 -3.33
N PHE A 205 36.27 -16.08 -4.53
CA PHE A 205 36.99 -16.27 -5.79
C PHE A 205 38.06 -15.19 -6.00
N GLU A 206 37.71 -13.92 -5.77
CA GLU A 206 38.62 -12.78 -5.97
C GLU A 206 39.77 -12.76 -4.95
N ARG A 207 39.51 -13.12 -3.68
CA ARG A 207 40.55 -13.15 -2.62
C ARG A 207 41.41 -14.42 -2.63
N LYS A 208 41.15 -15.39 -3.53
CA LYS A 208 41.77 -16.73 -3.55
C LYS A 208 41.66 -17.51 -2.23
N THR A 209 40.76 -17.11 -1.34
CA THR A 209 40.53 -17.81 -0.06
C THR A 209 39.87 -19.17 -0.29
N LEU A 210 39.26 -19.38 -1.45
CA LEU A 210 38.76 -20.68 -1.89
C LEU A 210 39.86 -21.75 -1.96
N GLU A 211 41.05 -21.41 -2.46
CA GLU A 211 42.19 -22.34 -2.57
C GLU A 211 42.71 -22.76 -1.18
N LEU A 212 42.74 -21.82 -0.23
CA LEU A 212 43.09 -22.06 1.17
C LEU A 212 42.04 -22.90 1.92
N LEU A 213 40.76 -22.76 1.58
CA LEU A 213 39.68 -23.56 2.15
C LEU A 213 39.58 -24.97 1.53
N LEU A 214 39.92 -25.13 0.25
CA LEU A 214 40.00 -26.44 -0.42
C LEU A 214 41.21 -27.27 0.03
N ALA A 215 42.22 -26.65 0.67
CA ALA A 215 43.29 -27.35 1.37
C ALA A 215 42.81 -27.96 2.72
N SER A 216 41.65 -27.53 3.21
CA SER A 216 40.91 -28.21 4.28
C SER A 216 39.93 -29.24 3.67
N PRO A 217 39.50 -30.29 4.39
CA PRO A 217 38.65 -31.35 3.85
C PRO A 217 37.19 -30.91 3.64
N VAL A 218 36.96 -29.74 3.04
CA VAL A 218 35.63 -29.15 2.80
C VAL A 218 35.43 -28.96 1.30
N SER A 219 34.34 -29.49 0.75
CA SER A 219 34.07 -29.38 -0.69
C SER A 219 33.55 -27.98 -1.06
N LEU A 220 33.77 -27.55 -2.31
CA LEU A 220 33.22 -26.28 -2.84
C LEU A 220 31.69 -26.25 -2.71
N LEU A 221 31.04 -27.41 -2.86
CA LEU A 221 29.60 -27.57 -2.67
C LEU A 221 29.17 -27.32 -1.22
N ASP A 222 29.97 -27.73 -0.23
CA ASP A 222 29.68 -27.45 1.18
C ASP A 222 29.84 -25.96 1.52
N VAL A 223 30.82 -25.28 0.89
CA VAL A 223 31.03 -23.85 1.06
C VAL A 223 29.89 -23.05 0.43
N VAL A 224 29.61 -23.28 -0.86
CA VAL A 224 28.55 -22.57 -1.59
C VAL A 224 27.19 -22.91 -0.99
N GLY A 225 26.87 -24.18 -0.79
CA GLY A 225 25.60 -24.60 -0.20
C GLY A 225 25.39 -24.06 1.23
N GLY A 226 26.46 -24.00 2.03
CA GLY A 226 26.41 -23.40 3.36
C GLY A 226 26.10 -21.90 3.34
N LYS A 227 26.68 -21.15 2.40
CA LYS A 227 26.40 -19.72 2.19
C LYS A 227 24.99 -19.51 1.62
N THR A 228 24.59 -20.25 0.59
CA THR A 228 23.25 -20.20 -0.01
C THR A 228 22.17 -20.44 1.06
N LEU A 229 22.27 -21.51 1.86
CA LEU A 229 21.27 -21.80 2.91
C LEU A 229 21.21 -20.71 3.98
N MET A 230 22.37 -20.20 4.37
CA MET A 230 22.47 -19.15 5.39
C MET A 230 21.79 -17.85 4.91
N VAL A 231 22.06 -17.44 3.68
CA VAL A 231 21.50 -16.23 3.09
C VAL A 231 20.00 -16.38 2.82
N THR A 232 19.55 -17.55 2.37
CA THR A 232 18.11 -17.84 2.23
C THR A 232 17.36 -17.74 3.55
N ALA A 233 17.95 -18.15 4.67
CA ALA A 233 17.31 -18.12 5.98
C ALA A 233 17.10 -16.70 6.54
N ILE A 234 17.86 -15.71 6.07
CA ILE A 234 17.74 -14.31 6.53
C ILE A 234 16.42 -13.69 6.05
N ALA A 235 16.05 -13.96 4.79
CA ALA A 235 14.87 -13.35 4.18
C ALA A 235 13.56 -13.62 4.95
N PRO A 236 13.17 -14.87 5.29
CA PRO A 236 11.94 -15.14 6.04
C PRO A 236 12.00 -14.57 7.45
N VAL A 237 13.16 -14.52 8.10
CA VAL A 237 13.31 -13.89 9.43
C VAL A 237 12.99 -12.39 9.36
N GLN A 238 13.51 -11.70 8.33
CA GLN A 238 13.20 -10.28 8.11
C GLN A 238 11.72 -10.07 7.76
N SER A 239 11.16 -10.87 6.84
CA SER A 239 9.75 -10.74 6.46
C SER A 239 8.79 -11.06 7.62
N LEU A 240 9.16 -11.99 8.51
CA LEU A 240 8.40 -12.23 9.75
C LEU A 240 8.41 -11.01 10.66
N ALA A 241 9.56 -10.36 10.85
CA ALA A 241 9.64 -9.12 11.61
C ALA A 241 8.75 -8.02 11.01
N TRP A 242 8.72 -7.89 9.67
CA TRP A 242 7.84 -6.96 8.96
C TRP A 242 6.36 -7.27 9.17
N MET A 243 5.95 -8.53 9.01
CA MET A 243 4.55 -8.90 9.23
C MET A 243 4.10 -8.63 10.67
N LEU A 244 4.94 -8.89 11.67
CA LEU A 244 4.65 -8.57 13.07
C LEU A 244 4.50 -7.07 13.28
N LEU A 245 5.40 -6.26 12.70
CA LEU A 245 5.32 -4.79 12.79
C LEU A 245 4.07 -4.25 12.11
N LEU A 246 3.71 -4.74 10.92
CA LEU A 246 2.47 -4.36 10.24
C LEU A 246 1.24 -4.72 11.08
N GLY A 247 1.25 -5.89 11.72
CA GLY A 247 0.23 -6.30 12.67
C GLY A 247 0.10 -5.34 13.86
N LEU A 248 1.22 -4.92 14.46
CA LEU A 248 1.25 -3.92 15.53
C LEU A 248 0.74 -2.54 15.08
N ASN A 249 0.91 -2.21 13.80
CA ASN A 249 0.39 -0.99 13.17
C ASN A 249 -1.09 -1.09 12.75
N GLY A 250 -1.79 -2.18 13.11
CA GLY A 250 -3.21 -2.37 12.85
C GLY A 250 -3.56 -2.90 11.45
N ILE A 251 -2.57 -3.40 10.69
CA ILE A 251 -2.80 -4.03 9.39
C ILE A 251 -3.06 -5.52 9.61
N GLN A 252 -4.26 -5.99 9.25
CA GLN A 252 -4.64 -7.39 9.42
C GLN A 252 -4.02 -8.25 8.30
N ILE A 253 -3.30 -9.30 8.67
CA ILE A 253 -2.73 -10.28 7.76
C ILE A 253 -3.29 -11.64 8.20
N ASN A 254 -3.99 -12.36 7.33
CA ASN A 254 -4.63 -13.62 7.74
C ASN A 254 -3.64 -14.80 7.63
N ASN A 255 -3.12 -15.07 6.43
CA ASN A 255 -2.37 -16.28 6.13
C ASN A 255 -0.84 -16.12 6.36
N PHE A 256 -0.43 -15.79 7.59
CA PHE A 256 0.98 -15.55 7.95
C PHE A 256 1.93 -16.69 7.54
N THR A 257 1.56 -17.94 7.83
CA THR A 257 2.41 -19.11 7.58
C THR A 257 2.62 -19.34 6.09
N GLU A 258 1.58 -19.19 5.27
CA GLU A 258 1.64 -19.38 3.83
C GLU A 258 2.47 -18.29 3.15
N ILE A 259 2.34 -17.04 3.61
CA ILE A 259 3.16 -15.92 3.15
C ILE A 259 4.64 -16.18 3.48
N LEU A 260 4.94 -16.63 4.70
CA LEU A 260 6.31 -16.93 5.10
C LEU A 260 6.93 -18.07 4.26
N LEU A 261 6.14 -19.11 3.99
CA LEU A 261 6.55 -20.21 3.11
C LEU A 261 6.83 -19.70 1.71
N LEU A 262 5.94 -18.89 1.13
CA LEU A 262 6.13 -18.29 -0.18
C LEU A 262 7.41 -17.44 -0.24
N VAL A 263 7.62 -16.55 0.74
CA VAL A 263 8.84 -15.74 0.85
C VAL A 263 10.08 -16.62 0.91
N THR A 264 10.03 -17.72 1.66
CA THR A 264 11.14 -18.68 1.76
C THR A 264 11.44 -19.32 0.39
N MET A 265 10.41 -19.74 -0.34
CA MET A 265 10.57 -20.36 -1.67
C MET A 265 11.14 -19.38 -2.69
N ILE A 266 10.63 -18.14 -2.72
CA ILE A 266 11.12 -17.10 -3.64
C ILE A 266 12.55 -16.67 -3.26
N SER A 267 12.86 -16.54 -1.98
CA SER A 267 14.22 -16.29 -1.52
C SER A 267 15.16 -17.40 -1.97
N LEU A 268 14.76 -18.66 -1.81
CA LEU A 268 15.55 -19.80 -2.27
C LEU A 268 15.79 -19.76 -3.79
N ILE A 269 14.76 -19.46 -4.59
CA ILE A 269 14.89 -19.30 -6.05
C ILE A 269 15.89 -18.20 -6.41
N LEU A 270 15.78 -17.01 -5.80
CA LEU A 270 16.63 -15.88 -6.13
C LEU A 270 18.07 -16.07 -5.64
N VAL A 271 18.26 -16.61 -4.44
CA VAL A 271 19.59 -16.87 -3.87
C VAL A 271 20.29 -18.00 -4.64
N THR A 272 19.57 -19.04 -5.07
CA THR A 272 20.16 -20.11 -5.89
C THR A 272 20.52 -19.61 -7.29
N ALA A 273 19.67 -18.80 -7.92
CA ALA A 273 19.99 -18.15 -9.19
C ALA A 273 21.22 -17.23 -9.04
N GLY A 274 21.28 -16.40 -8.00
CA GLY A 274 22.44 -15.55 -7.70
C GLY A 274 23.70 -16.38 -7.45
N SER A 275 23.60 -17.48 -6.70
CA SER A 275 24.73 -18.39 -6.45
C SER A 275 25.25 -19.01 -7.75
N MET A 276 24.35 -19.40 -8.66
CA MET A 276 24.72 -19.96 -9.97
C MET A 276 25.43 -18.91 -10.84
N ILE A 277 24.91 -17.69 -10.88
CA ILE A 277 25.55 -16.57 -11.61
C ILE A 277 26.93 -16.27 -11.03
N ALA A 278 27.07 -16.23 -9.69
CA ALA A 278 28.33 -15.95 -9.02
C ALA A 278 29.41 -16.99 -9.35
N VAL A 279 29.05 -18.28 -9.34
CA VAL A 279 29.98 -19.38 -9.69
C VAL A 279 30.40 -19.33 -11.16
N LEU A 280 29.50 -18.91 -12.06
CA LEU A 280 29.78 -18.84 -13.50
C LEU A 280 30.60 -17.60 -13.89
N CYS A 281 30.27 -16.43 -13.35
CA CYS A 281 30.93 -15.17 -13.70
C CYS A 281 32.25 -14.97 -12.97
N LYS A 282 32.39 -15.46 -11.72
CA LYS A 282 33.56 -15.35 -10.82
C LYS A 282 33.97 -13.92 -10.42
N GLU A 283 33.68 -12.93 -11.25
CA GLU A 283 33.91 -11.51 -11.02
C GLU A 283 32.64 -10.83 -10.48
N ARG A 284 32.79 -10.04 -9.41
CA ARG A 284 31.68 -9.39 -8.69
C ARG A 284 30.81 -8.50 -9.58
N GLY A 285 31.44 -7.59 -10.34
CA GLY A 285 30.73 -6.61 -11.16
C GLY A 285 29.86 -7.26 -12.23
N THR A 286 30.43 -8.21 -12.97
CA THR A 286 29.73 -8.96 -14.01
C THR A 286 28.58 -9.79 -13.43
N ALA A 287 28.80 -10.48 -12.30
CA ALA A 287 27.77 -11.27 -11.64
C ALA A 287 26.57 -10.42 -11.16
N GLN A 288 26.83 -9.27 -10.56
CA GLN A 288 25.77 -8.35 -10.09
C GLN A 288 24.97 -7.76 -11.26
N LEU A 289 25.62 -7.41 -12.37
CA LEU A 289 24.92 -6.93 -13.56
C LEU A 289 23.97 -8.00 -14.10
N PHE A 290 24.44 -9.24 -14.29
CA PHE A 290 23.56 -10.34 -14.74
C PHE A 290 22.41 -10.60 -13.76
N TYR A 291 22.68 -10.61 -12.46
CA TYR A 291 21.64 -10.80 -11.46
C TYR A 291 20.59 -9.68 -11.49
N SER A 292 21.01 -8.42 -11.58
CA SER A 292 20.09 -7.28 -11.69
C SER A 292 19.21 -7.37 -12.94
N LEU A 293 19.76 -7.78 -14.08
CA LEU A 293 19.01 -7.96 -15.33
C LEU A 293 17.96 -9.07 -15.18
N VAL A 294 18.35 -10.22 -14.62
CA VAL A 294 17.43 -11.34 -14.35
C VAL A 294 16.35 -10.91 -13.35
N LEU A 295 16.72 -10.20 -12.29
CA LEU A 295 15.80 -9.73 -11.26
C LEU A 295 14.76 -8.76 -11.83
N ILE A 296 15.18 -7.78 -12.62
CA ILE A 296 14.28 -6.81 -13.28
C ILE A 296 13.31 -7.56 -14.20
N LEU A 297 13.78 -8.53 -14.97
CA LEU A 297 12.93 -9.32 -15.87
C LEU A 297 11.90 -10.16 -15.10
N LEU A 298 12.30 -10.80 -14.01
CA LEU A 298 11.38 -11.54 -13.13
C LEU A 298 10.35 -10.60 -12.47
N PHE A 299 10.80 -9.43 -12.01
CA PHE A 299 9.92 -8.42 -11.41
C PHE A 299 8.88 -7.92 -12.40
N MET A 300 9.29 -7.57 -13.63
CA MET A 300 8.36 -7.16 -14.69
C MET A 300 7.42 -8.29 -15.10
N SER A 301 7.92 -9.52 -15.23
CA SER A 301 7.11 -10.69 -15.55
C SER A 301 6.06 -10.98 -14.47
N SER A 302 6.35 -10.64 -13.22
CA SER A 302 5.40 -10.76 -12.11
C SER A 302 4.13 -9.92 -12.31
N TYR A 303 4.14 -8.86 -13.11
CA TYR A 303 2.92 -8.08 -13.39
C TYR A 303 2.04 -8.68 -14.50
N LEU A 304 2.56 -9.63 -15.28
CA LEU A 304 1.84 -10.24 -16.40
C LEU A 304 0.84 -11.31 -15.95
N TYR A 305 1.00 -11.85 -14.74
CA TYR A 305 0.21 -12.97 -14.25
C TYR A 305 -0.50 -12.62 -12.94
N THR A 306 -1.79 -12.96 -12.87
CA THR A 306 -2.62 -12.76 -11.66
C THR A 306 -2.06 -13.48 -10.44
N ASN A 307 -1.42 -14.64 -10.64
CA ASN A 307 -0.89 -15.51 -9.58
C ASN A 307 0.62 -15.43 -9.42
N SER A 308 1.20 -14.29 -9.79
CA SER A 308 2.61 -14.03 -9.54
C SER A 308 2.91 -13.92 -8.05
N PRO A 309 4.19 -14.06 -7.63
CA PRO A 309 4.54 -14.05 -6.20
C PRO A 309 4.11 -12.76 -5.50
N LEU A 310 4.27 -11.61 -6.16
CA LEU A 310 3.85 -10.30 -5.63
C LEU A 310 2.34 -10.28 -5.35
N ASN A 311 1.53 -10.69 -6.32
CA ASN A 311 0.07 -10.71 -6.17
C ASN A 311 -0.40 -11.81 -5.21
N LEU A 312 0.28 -12.95 -5.14
CA LEU A 312 -0.08 -14.05 -4.26
C LEU A 312 0.02 -13.63 -2.78
N VAL A 313 1.06 -12.88 -2.40
CA VAL A 313 1.19 -12.32 -1.05
C VAL A 313 -0.01 -11.43 -0.69
N SER A 314 -0.39 -10.52 -1.59
CA SER A 314 -1.57 -9.65 -1.39
C SER A 314 -2.84 -10.47 -1.22
N ARG A 315 -3.05 -11.45 -2.10
CA ARG A 315 -4.26 -12.29 -2.10
C ARG A 315 -4.35 -13.16 -0.84
N LEU A 316 -3.22 -13.69 -0.38
CA LEU A 316 -3.10 -14.47 0.85
C LEU A 316 -3.33 -13.60 2.09
N ALA A 317 -2.81 -12.39 2.12
CA ALA A 317 -3.00 -11.46 3.24
C ALA A 317 -4.47 -11.06 3.40
N LEU A 318 -5.19 -10.86 2.29
CA LEU A 318 -6.62 -10.51 2.24
C LEU A 318 -7.56 -11.72 2.31
N ASP A 319 -7.05 -12.95 2.41
CA ASP A 319 -7.84 -14.19 2.40
C ASP A 319 -8.78 -14.33 1.19
N SER A 320 -8.32 -13.82 0.04
CA SER A 320 -9.11 -13.74 -1.20
C SER A 320 -8.89 -14.91 -2.16
N ILE A 321 -8.02 -15.85 -1.79
CA ILE A 321 -7.65 -17.00 -2.62
C ILE A 321 -8.22 -18.29 -2.02
N ARG A 322 -8.74 -19.16 -2.88
CA ARG A 322 -9.19 -20.49 -2.44
C ARG A 322 -7.96 -21.32 -2.06
N GLY A 323 -8.00 -22.03 -0.93
CA GLY A 323 -6.86 -22.81 -0.43
C GLY A 323 -6.27 -23.80 -1.44
N LEU A 324 -7.09 -24.38 -2.33
CA LEU A 324 -6.61 -25.23 -3.42
C LEU A 324 -5.76 -24.48 -4.45
N GLU A 325 -6.15 -23.26 -4.82
CA GLU A 325 -5.41 -22.42 -5.77
C GLU A 325 -4.07 -22.00 -5.15
N ALA A 326 -4.08 -21.55 -3.90
CA ALA A 326 -2.87 -21.20 -3.16
C ALA A 326 -1.89 -22.38 -3.10
N PHE A 327 -2.39 -23.57 -2.73
CA PHE A 327 -1.59 -24.78 -2.63
C PHE A 327 -0.92 -25.18 -3.96
N ILE A 328 -1.62 -25.07 -5.09
CA ILE A 328 -1.08 -25.39 -6.42
C ILE A 328 0.11 -24.46 -6.74
N TRP A 329 -0.05 -23.16 -6.53
CA TRP A 329 1.01 -22.20 -6.81
C TRP A 329 2.20 -22.32 -5.87
N THR A 330 1.96 -22.46 -4.56
CA THR A 330 3.05 -22.68 -3.59
C THR A 330 3.83 -23.95 -3.89
N THR A 331 3.14 -25.02 -4.28
CA THR A 331 3.78 -26.28 -4.69
C THR A 331 4.57 -26.11 -5.99
N GLY A 332 4.04 -25.35 -6.95
CA GLY A 332 4.74 -25.01 -8.20
C GLY A 332 6.06 -24.27 -7.93
N TYR A 333 6.04 -23.25 -7.05
CA TYR A 333 7.24 -22.54 -6.65
C TYR A 333 8.23 -23.43 -5.89
N MET A 334 7.74 -24.32 -5.03
CA MET A 334 8.60 -25.28 -4.33
C MET A 334 9.30 -26.24 -5.30
N CYS A 335 8.58 -26.81 -6.26
CA CYS A 335 9.16 -27.66 -7.30
C CYS A 335 10.22 -26.92 -8.12
N PHE A 336 9.94 -25.67 -8.49
CA PHE A 336 10.89 -24.84 -9.22
C PHE A 336 12.15 -24.51 -8.40
N ALA A 337 11.99 -24.21 -7.11
CA ALA A 337 13.10 -23.96 -6.19
C ALA A 337 13.99 -25.20 -6.03
N LEU A 338 13.39 -26.39 -5.89
CA LEU A 338 14.13 -27.66 -5.80
C LEU A 338 14.88 -27.99 -7.10
N LEU A 339 14.27 -27.72 -8.25
CA LEU A 339 14.91 -27.87 -9.55
C LEU A 339 16.14 -26.95 -9.69
N LEU A 340 16.01 -25.68 -9.27
CA LEU A 340 17.13 -24.74 -9.28
C LEU A 340 18.25 -25.14 -8.32
N LEU A 341 17.91 -25.62 -7.12
CA LEU A 341 18.89 -26.18 -6.19
C LEU A 341 19.64 -27.36 -6.83
N TRP A 342 18.92 -28.27 -7.48
CA TRP A 342 19.53 -29.40 -8.17
C TRP A 342 20.47 -28.94 -9.29
N LEU A 343 20.05 -27.99 -10.13
CA LEU A 343 20.90 -27.39 -11.17
C LEU A 343 22.15 -26.73 -10.57
N LEU A 344 22.02 -26.01 -9.46
CA LEU A 344 23.16 -25.41 -8.75
C LEU A 344 24.19 -26.49 -8.36
N THR A 345 23.74 -27.62 -7.81
CA THR A 345 24.66 -28.71 -7.45
C THR A 345 25.40 -29.28 -8.67
N MET A 346 24.75 -29.35 -9.84
CA MET A 346 25.39 -29.79 -11.07
C MET A 346 26.42 -28.80 -11.60
N VAL A 347 26.10 -27.50 -11.57
CA VAL A 347 27.00 -26.42 -12.01
C VAL A 347 28.24 -26.39 -11.13
N VAL A 348 28.05 -26.46 -9.80
CA VAL A 348 29.15 -26.46 -8.84
C VAL A 348 30.05 -27.70 -9.02
N LYS A 349 29.47 -28.90 -9.18
CA LYS A 349 30.25 -30.12 -9.44
C LYS A 349 31.04 -30.04 -10.75
N LYS A 350 30.47 -29.45 -11.80
CA LYS A 350 31.15 -29.29 -13.09
C LYS A 350 32.36 -28.35 -12.98
N GLU A 351 32.24 -27.27 -12.23
CA GLU A 351 33.37 -26.34 -12.00
C GLU A 351 34.42 -26.95 -11.07
N GLN A 352 34.03 -27.76 -10.07
CA GLN A 352 34.98 -28.50 -9.22
C GLN A 352 35.84 -29.50 -10.00
N MET A 353 35.38 -30.04 -11.14
CA MET A 353 36.19 -30.97 -11.95
C MET A 353 37.14 -30.27 -12.94
N LYS A 354 37.05 -28.94 -13.09
CA LYS A 354 37.94 -28.15 -13.95
C LYS A 354 39.12 -27.54 -13.19
N VAL A 355 39.00 -27.41 -11.87
CA VAL A 355 40.06 -27.00 -10.94
C VAL A 355 40.80 -28.25 -10.51
#